data_AF-A0A1L5KV04-F1
#
_entry.id   AF-A0A1L5KV04-F1
#
_cell.length_a   1.000
_cell.length_b   1.000
_cell.length_c   1.000
_cell.angle_alpha   90.00
_cell.angle_beta   90.00
_cell.angle_gamma   90.00
#
_symmetry.space_group_name_H-M   'P 1'
#
loop_
_entity.id
_entity.type
_entity.pdbx_description
1 polymer ?
#
loop_
_entity_poly.entity_id
_entity_poly.type
_entity_poly.pdbx_seq_one_letter_code
_entity_poly.pdbx_strand_id
1 'polypeptide(L)'
;MSLHIESTENALAELKKQRTKTLTAAISVSFLGIALMGLLLYLVHIIVAVPEDPPMVAYATQEGDNPDIDTPEVTQTTQRPSSSSTSAQVKVIAAVATADVAVVNPDIEVDVPSEELSMGIDIGDGFGTGTGDGDGGGIPGIISKRCDLNDRMKRITENGGTPQCEEAVVKSLRWLKKQQNKDGSWGGAPHNYKCAMTGMALLSYLAHCETPLSEEFGETVLKGISFLVDQGMKNPVLSLVPQRNEVSYDHAVATYALCEAYTFCKQMDIPSISNLEKVVIKAVDKIVDNQNTDGGWAYNYNTKAGAHTDLSVTGWNVQALKAAEHGGIRPSKGEIRTALRKAAAYCQKCGKPDGLFTYMQKGREDAAARPSLVGVGVLSLQMCGNGSDSAARKGLDWMLKNTNQPFNWKANNTSSNLYQTV
;
A
#
# COMPACT_ATOMS: atom_id res chain seq x y z
N MET A 1 5.78 28.43 33.73
CA MET A 1 4.49 28.21 33.04
C MET A 1 4.22 26.72 33.03
N SER A 2 3.04 26.28 33.48
CA SER A 2 2.68 24.87 33.48
C SER A 2 2.33 24.44 32.05
N LEU A 3 3.09 23.50 31.48
CA LEU A 3 2.69 22.82 30.24
C LEU A 3 1.54 21.88 30.59
N HIS A 4 0.31 22.26 30.25
CA HIS A 4 -0.80 21.33 30.23
C HIS A 4 -0.54 20.28 29.16
N ILE A 5 0.02 19.14 29.58
CA ILE A 5 -0.02 17.90 28.82
C ILE A 5 -1.48 17.46 28.83
N GLU A 6 -2.14 17.62 27.70
CA GLU A 6 -3.47 17.07 27.49
C GLU A 6 -3.36 15.54 27.59
N SER A 7 -4.11 14.93 28.52
CA SER A 7 -3.94 13.52 28.82
C SER A 7 -4.31 12.67 27.61
N THR A 8 -3.64 11.53 27.45
CA THR A 8 -3.94 10.53 26.40
C THR A 8 -5.40 10.07 26.42
N GLU A 9 -6.06 10.15 27.58
CA GLU A 9 -7.49 9.91 27.77
C GLU A 9 -8.38 10.93 27.02
N ASN A 10 -8.02 12.22 27.00
CA ASN A 10 -8.77 13.25 26.27
C ASN A 10 -8.67 13.03 24.75
N ALA A 11 -7.47 12.75 24.24
CA ALA A 11 -7.27 12.44 22.82
C ALA A 11 -8.04 11.16 22.40
N LEU A 12 -8.05 10.14 23.27
CA LEU A 12 -8.81 8.91 23.07
C LEU A 12 -10.33 9.14 23.15
N ALA A 13 -10.80 10.07 23.99
CA ALA A 13 -12.20 10.47 24.08
C ALA A 13 -12.68 11.23 22.82
N GLU A 14 -11.89 12.18 22.30
CA GLU A 14 -12.25 12.89 21.07
C GLU A 14 -12.20 11.97 19.84
N LEU A 15 -11.22 11.04 19.77
CA LEU A 15 -11.20 10.00 18.74
C LEU A 15 -12.42 9.07 18.82
N LYS A 16 -12.85 8.65 20.02
CA LYS A 16 -14.11 7.88 20.20
C LYS A 16 -15.34 8.66 19.74
N LYS A 17 -15.40 9.95 20.06
CA LYS A 17 -16.49 10.87 19.66
C LYS A 17 -16.51 11.14 18.16
N GLN A 18 -15.36 11.20 17.50
CA GLN A 18 -15.30 11.22 16.04
C GLN A 18 -15.77 9.89 15.44
N ARG A 19 -15.26 8.74 15.92
CA ARG A 19 -15.72 7.42 15.45
C ARG A 19 -17.24 7.27 15.53
N THR A 20 -17.87 7.67 16.64
CA THR A 20 -19.33 7.63 16.75
C THR A 20 -20.02 8.57 15.77
N LYS A 21 -19.53 9.80 15.57
CA LYS A 21 -20.05 10.70 14.52
C LYS A 21 -19.95 10.09 13.12
N THR A 22 -18.80 9.55 12.74
CA THR A 22 -18.58 8.94 11.42
C THR A 22 -19.45 7.70 11.23
N LEU A 23 -19.61 6.86 12.26
CA LEU A 23 -20.50 5.71 12.24
C LEU A 23 -21.96 6.12 12.07
N THR A 24 -22.44 7.11 12.85
CA THR A 24 -23.81 7.63 12.73
C THR A 24 -24.06 8.25 11.34
N ALA A 25 -23.08 8.99 10.80
CA ALA A 25 -23.16 9.54 9.45
C ALA A 25 -23.27 8.42 8.40
N ALA A 26 -22.39 7.41 8.44
CA ALA A 26 -22.42 6.27 7.53
C ALA A 26 -23.76 5.53 7.57
N ILE A 27 -24.27 5.21 8.78
CA ILE A 27 -25.58 4.58 8.97
C ILE A 27 -26.70 5.45 8.36
N SER A 28 -26.69 6.76 8.59
CA SER A 28 -27.71 7.67 8.04
C SER A 28 -27.71 7.72 6.50
N VAL A 29 -26.52 7.68 5.89
CA VAL A 29 -26.36 7.64 4.43
C VAL A 29 -26.84 6.29 3.87
N SER A 30 -26.52 5.16 4.54
CA SER A 30 -27.03 3.84 4.14
C SER A 30 -28.55 3.75 4.23
N PHE A 31 -29.17 4.27 5.30
CA PHE A 31 -30.64 4.33 5.42
C PHE A 31 -31.27 5.19 4.31
N LEU A 32 -30.68 6.35 4.01
CA LEU A 32 -31.16 7.21 2.92
C LEU A 32 -31.05 6.52 1.55
N GLY A 33 -29.95 5.81 1.29
CA GLY A 33 -29.76 5.02 0.08
C GLY A 33 -30.78 3.90 -0.09
N ILE A 34 -31.08 3.15 0.99
CA ILE A 34 -32.11 2.11 0.99
C ILE A 34 -33.50 2.72 0.76
N ALA A 35 -33.81 3.85 1.41
CA ALA A 35 -35.09 4.55 1.24
C ALA A 35 -35.27 5.07 -0.19
N LEU A 36 -34.22 5.66 -0.79
CA LEU A 36 -34.24 6.11 -2.19
C LEU A 36 -34.42 4.94 -3.16
N MET A 37 -33.70 3.83 -2.95
CA MET A 37 -33.86 2.62 -3.77
C MET A 37 -35.28 2.04 -3.67
N GLY A 38 -35.84 1.96 -2.46
CA GLY A 38 -37.22 1.51 -2.24
C GLY A 38 -38.26 2.41 -2.92
N LEU A 39 -38.06 3.73 -2.87
CA LEU A 39 -38.92 4.69 -3.57
C LEU A 39 -38.81 4.56 -5.10
N LEU A 40 -37.61 4.32 -5.62
CA LEU A 40 -37.38 4.10 -7.06
C LEU A 40 -38.09 2.82 -7.54
N LEU A 41 -37.97 1.71 -6.80
CA LEU A 41 -38.69 0.46 -7.07
C LEU A 41 -40.22 0.63 -6.97
N TYR A 42 -40.70 1.41 -6.01
CA TYR A 42 -42.14 1.72 -5.87
C TYR A 42 -42.67 2.54 -7.06
N LEU A 43 -41.93 3.54 -7.54
CA LEU A 43 -42.29 4.30 -8.75
C LEU A 43 -42.33 3.41 -10.00
N VAL A 44 -41.36 2.51 -10.17
CA VAL A 44 -41.37 1.53 -11.26
C VAL A 44 -42.60 0.61 -11.17
N HIS A 45 -42.98 0.16 -9.97
CA HIS A 45 -44.16 -0.68 -9.77
C HIS A 45 -45.47 0.04 -10.16
N ILE A 46 -45.61 1.34 -9.85
CA ILE A 46 -46.75 2.17 -10.29
C ILE A 46 -46.81 2.27 -11.82
N ILE A 47 -45.68 2.46 -12.50
CA ILE A 47 -45.63 2.62 -13.96
C ILE A 47 -45.97 1.31 -14.70
N VAL A 48 -45.66 0.15 -14.11
CA VAL A 48 -45.90 -1.18 -14.69
C VAL A 48 -47.31 -1.72 -14.39
N ALA A 49 -48.10 -1.05 -13.54
CA ALA A 49 -49.48 -1.43 -13.24
C ALA A 49 -50.44 -1.12 -14.42
N VAL A 50 -50.52 -2.05 -15.37
CA VAL A 50 -51.48 -2.04 -16.49
C VAL A 50 -52.91 -2.14 -15.93
N PRO A 51 -53.86 -1.28 -16.33
CA PRO A 51 -55.28 -1.46 -16.01
C PRO A 51 -55.83 -2.69 -16.74
N GLU A 52 -56.58 -3.55 -16.05
CA GLU A 52 -57.27 -4.68 -16.72
C GLU A 52 -58.38 -4.17 -17.65
N ASP A 53 -58.34 -4.59 -18.91
CA ASP A 53 -59.40 -4.29 -19.88
C ASP A 53 -60.72 -4.96 -19.48
N PRO A 54 -61.87 -4.27 -19.55
CA PRO A 54 -63.16 -4.83 -19.16
C PRO A 54 -63.60 -5.98 -20.09
N PRO A 55 -64.29 -7.01 -19.56
CA PRO A 55 -64.61 -8.21 -20.32
C PRO A 55 -65.53 -7.93 -21.51
N MET A 56 -65.07 -8.31 -22.71
CA MET A 56 -65.78 -8.11 -23.96
C MET A 56 -66.97 -9.07 -24.08
N VAL A 57 -68.19 -8.55 -23.98
CA VAL A 57 -69.43 -9.33 -24.19
C VAL A 57 -69.74 -9.40 -25.68
N ALA A 58 -69.35 -10.52 -26.31
CA ALA A 58 -69.67 -10.79 -27.70
C ALA A 58 -71.11 -11.33 -27.84
N TYR A 59 -71.97 -10.58 -28.52
CA TYR A 59 -73.29 -11.07 -28.96
C TYR A 59 -73.15 -11.78 -30.30
N ALA A 60 -73.63 -13.03 -30.38
CA ALA A 60 -73.78 -13.74 -31.64
C ALA A 60 -75.14 -13.40 -32.27
N THR A 61 -75.13 -12.86 -33.49
CA THR A 61 -76.32 -12.72 -34.34
C THR A 61 -76.22 -13.67 -35.54
N GLN A 62 -77.32 -14.38 -35.80
CA GLN A 62 -77.41 -15.45 -36.81
C GLN A 62 -77.62 -14.91 -38.23
N GLU A 63 -77.52 -15.83 -39.20
CA GLU A 63 -77.63 -15.62 -40.65
C GLU A 63 -78.98 -15.02 -41.10
N GLY A 64 -78.98 -14.33 -42.26
CA GLY A 64 -80.20 -13.90 -42.94
C GLY A 64 -79.97 -13.08 -44.22
N ASP A 65 -80.23 -13.71 -45.36
CA ASP A 65 -80.58 -13.17 -46.69
C ASP A 65 -79.65 -12.21 -47.48
N ASN A 66 -79.36 -12.65 -48.71
CA ASN A 66 -78.92 -11.88 -49.87
C ASN A 66 -80.12 -11.74 -50.85
N PRO A 67 -80.30 -10.61 -51.55
CA PRO A 67 -80.14 -10.67 -53.02
C PRO A 67 -79.56 -9.41 -53.70
N ASP A 68 -79.26 -9.57 -54.98
CA ASP A 68 -78.48 -8.70 -55.90
C ASP A 68 -79.03 -7.28 -56.17
N ILE A 69 -78.20 -6.39 -56.77
CA ILE A 69 -78.41 -5.84 -58.14
C ILE A 69 -77.30 -4.86 -58.62
N ASP A 70 -76.89 -5.07 -59.88
CA ASP A 70 -76.27 -4.23 -60.94
C ASP A 70 -74.91 -3.48 -60.88
N THR A 71 -74.20 -3.77 -61.97
CA THR A 71 -72.95 -3.30 -62.62
C THR A 71 -72.93 -1.80 -63.05
N PRO A 72 -71.75 -1.19 -63.34
CA PRO A 72 -71.14 -1.35 -64.69
C PRO A 72 -69.62 -1.53 -64.77
N GLU A 73 -69.22 -2.14 -65.88
CA GLU A 73 -67.86 -2.53 -66.28
C GLU A 73 -67.21 -1.48 -67.19
N VAL A 74 -65.88 -1.25 -67.06
CA VAL A 74 -65.05 -0.70 -68.13
C VAL A 74 -63.71 -1.48 -68.23
N THR A 75 -63.64 -2.27 -69.30
CA THR A 75 -62.50 -2.83 -70.04
C THR A 75 -61.25 -1.92 -70.12
N GLN A 76 -60.01 -2.34 -70.42
CA GLN A 76 -59.29 -3.57 -70.83
C GLN A 76 -57.78 -3.27 -70.52
N THR A 77 -56.75 -4.14 -70.57
CA THR A 77 -56.38 -5.14 -71.61
C THR A 77 -55.20 -6.00 -71.10
N THR A 78 -55.13 -7.28 -71.52
CA THR A 78 -53.89 -8.12 -71.73
C THR A 78 -52.87 -8.38 -70.59
N GLN A 79 -52.24 -9.56 -70.45
CA GLN A 79 -52.52 -10.94 -70.90
C GLN A 79 -51.62 -11.92 -70.12
N ARG A 80 -52.07 -13.16 -69.88
CA ARG A 80 -51.33 -14.29 -69.26
C ARG A 80 -50.76 -15.21 -70.37
N PRO A 81 -49.73 -16.06 -70.14
CA PRO A 81 -49.90 -17.46 -69.67
C PRO A 81 -48.85 -17.88 -68.59
N SER A 82 -49.12 -18.74 -67.60
CA SER A 82 -48.98 -20.24 -67.55
C SER A 82 -47.58 -20.78 -67.97
N SER A 83 -47.04 -21.90 -67.46
CA SER A 83 -47.46 -22.90 -66.44
C SER A 83 -46.26 -23.19 -65.47
N SER A 84 -46.06 -24.28 -64.71
CA SER A 84 -46.70 -25.60 -64.54
C SER A 84 -46.30 -26.23 -63.18
N SER A 85 -46.98 -27.30 -62.76
CA SER A 85 -46.66 -28.16 -61.59
C SER A 85 -45.46 -29.08 -61.78
N THR A 86 -44.77 -29.50 -60.70
CA THR A 86 -44.48 -30.92 -60.34
C THR A 86 -43.96 -31.00 -58.89
N SER A 87 -44.34 -32.06 -58.16
CA SER A 87 -43.90 -32.38 -56.79
C SER A 87 -42.74 -33.37 -56.75
N ALA A 88 -41.67 -33.09 -56.00
CA ALA A 88 -40.74 -34.11 -55.47
C ALA A 88 -39.93 -33.57 -54.27
N GLN A 89 -39.74 -34.40 -53.24
CA GLN A 89 -38.76 -34.19 -52.17
C GLN A 89 -37.41 -34.80 -52.59
N VAL A 90 -36.29 -34.29 -52.07
CA VAL A 90 -35.10 -35.05 -51.61
C VAL A 90 -34.13 -34.09 -50.87
N LYS A 91 -33.24 -34.64 -50.04
CA LYS A 91 -32.50 -33.96 -48.97
C LYS A 91 -30.97 -34.00 -49.20
N VAL A 92 -30.26 -32.98 -48.69
CA VAL A 92 -28.79 -32.91 -48.47
C VAL A 92 -27.87 -32.84 -49.70
N ILE A 93 -27.14 -31.73 -49.85
CA ILE A 93 -25.66 -31.70 -50.03
C ILE A 93 -25.12 -30.51 -49.23
N ALA A 94 -23.97 -30.67 -48.57
CA ALA A 94 -23.28 -29.60 -47.85
C ALA A 94 -22.41 -28.73 -48.80
N ALA A 95 -22.36 -27.43 -48.57
CA ALA A 95 -21.42 -26.53 -49.23
C ALA A 95 -20.65 -25.71 -48.17
N VAL A 96 -19.33 -25.90 -48.13
CA VAL A 96 -18.42 -25.02 -47.38
C VAL A 96 -18.20 -23.77 -48.22
N ALA A 97 -18.60 -22.60 -47.70
CA ALA A 97 -18.32 -21.32 -48.33
C ALA A 97 -17.15 -20.65 -47.61
N THR A 98 -15.97 -20.67 -48.24
CA THR A 98 -14.88 -19.75 -47.92
C THR A 98 -15.19 -18.40 -48.56
N ALA A 99 -15.32 -17.35 -47.76
CA ALA A 99 -15.42 -15.98 -48.25
C ALA A 99 -14.12 -15.25 -47.94
N ASP A 100 -13.34 -14.95 -48.97
CA ASP A 100 -12.19 -14.05 -48.87
C ASP A 100 -12.69 -12.63 -48.60
N VAL A 101 -12.59 -12.19 -47.35
CA VAL A 101 -12.75 -10.79 -46.97
C VAL A 101 -11.37 -10.24 -46.66
N ALA A 102 -10.86 -9.39 -47.55
CA ALA A 102 -9.64 -8.65 -47.32
C ALA A 102 -9.84 -7.65 -46.17
N VAL A 103 -9.38 -8.02 -44.97
CA VAL A 103 -9.27 -7.08 -43.86
C VAL A 103 -8.10 -6.16 -44.13
N VAL A 104 -8.37 -4.86 -44.23
CA VAL A 104 -7.34 -3.83 -44.27
C VAL A 104 -6.54 -3.94 -42.97
N ASN A 105 -5.26 -4.28 -43.09
CA ASN A 105 -4.35 -4.33 -41.96
C ASN A 105 -3.90 -2.90 -41.64
N PRO A 106 -4.36 -2.27 -40.53
CA PRO A 106 -3.73 -1.02 -40.11
C PRO A 106 -2.31 -1.34 -39.65
N ASP A 107 -1.36 -0.49 -40.01
CA ASP A 107 -0.01 -0.56 -39.47
C ASP A 107 -0.05 -0.20 -37.99
N ILE A 108 -0.22 -1.23 -37.15
CA ILE A 108 -0.01 -1.12 -35.71
C ILE A 108 1.50 -1.02 -35.52
N GLU A 109 1.99 0.15 -35.11
CA GLU A 109 3.32 0.28 -34.52
C GLU A 109 3.35 -0.63 -33.29
N VAL A 110 3.93 -1.82 -33.45
CA VAL A 110 4.23 -2.73 -32.36
C VAL A 110 5.39 -2.10 -31.60
N ASP A 111 5.05 -1.22 -30.66
CA ASP A 111 5.99 -0.75 -29.66
C ASP A 111 6.41 -1.96 -28.84
N VAL A 112 7.59 -2.50 -29.18
CA VAL A 112 8.11 -3.74 -28.60
C VAL A 112 8.35 -3.46 -27.12
N PRO A 113 7.63 -4.10 -26.19
CA PRO A 113 7.85 -3.84 -24.78
C PRO A 113 9.28 -4.25 -24.46
N SER A 114 10.13 -3.27 -24.15
CA SER A 114 11.40 -3.53 -23.51
C SER A 114 11.09 -4.29 -22.23
N GLU A 115 11.51 -5.56 -22.14
CA GLU A 115 11.33 -6.35 -20.91
C GLU A 115 12.19 -5.78 -19.79
N GLU A 116 11.67 -4.73 -19.13
CA GLU A 116 12.06 -4.43 -17.76
C GLU A 116 11.57 -5.58 -16.89
N LEU A 117 12.53 -6.30 -16.34
CA LEU A 117 12.35 -7.47 -15.48
C LEU A 117 11.59 -7.07 -14.21
N SER A 118 10.26 -7.07 -14.29
CA SER A 118 9.35 -6.75 -13.18
C SER A 118 9.43 -7.84 -12.11
N MET A 119 10.43 -7.69 -11.24
CA MET A 119 10.59 -8.47 -10.02
C MET A 119 9.43 -8.15 -9.08
N GLY A 120 8.54 -9.14 -8.87
CA GLY A 120 7.37 -9.06 -8.00
C GLY A 120 7.69 -8.88 -6.51
N ILE A 121 8.16 -7.68 -6.18
CA ILE A 121 8.12 -7.04 -4.86
C ILE A 121 7.89 -5.54 -5.15
N ASP A 122 6.65 -5.05 -5.03
CA ASP A 122 6.32 -3.62 -5.22
C ASP A 122 6.77 -2.76 -4.03
N ILE A 123 8.10 -2.68 -3.87
CA ILE A 123 8.86 -1.64 -3.17
C ILE A 123 9.40 -0.65 -4.24
N GLY A 124 8.77 -0.61 -5.42
CA GLY A 124 9.31 0.00 -6.65
C GLY A 124 8.60 1.30 -7.05
N ASP A 125 7.34 1.21 -7.49
CA ASP A 125 6.63 2.33 -8.13
C ASP A 125 6.22 3.46 -7.16
N GLY A 126 6.38 3.22 -5.86
CA GLY A 126 6.18 4.21 -4.80
C GLY A 126 7.46 4.80 -4.17
N PHE A 127 8.64 4.23 -4.42
CA PHE A 127 9.88 4.66 -3.74
C PHE A 127 10.71 5.68 -4.53
N GLY A 128 10.34 5.92 -5.79
CA GLY A 128 10.52 7.21 -6.46
C GLY A 128 11.81 7.40 -7.25
N THR A 129 11.77 7.05 -8.53
CA THR A 129 12.62 7.64 -9.60
C THR A 129 12.13 9.04 -9.99
N GLY A 130 11.97 9.92 -8.99
CA GLY A 130 11.37 11.25 -9.15
C GLY A 130 12.37 12.37 -9.46
N THR A 131 12.87 12.45 -10.70
CA THR A 131 13.54 13.66 -11.20
C THR A 131 12.49 14.64 -11.73
N GLY A 132 11.97 15.50 -10.86
CA GLY A 132 11.02 16.55 -11.24
C GLY A 132 10.98 17.68 -10.22
N ASP A 133 11.45 18.87 -10.64
CA ASP A 133 11.07 20.12 -9.98
C ASP A 133 9.61 20.40 -10.34
N GLY A 134 8.73 20.33 -9.33
CA GLY A 134 7.30 20.52 -9.50
C GLY A 134 6.67 20.94 -8.18
N ASP A 135 6.37 22.23 -8.06
CA ASP A 135 5.56 22.77 -6.97
C ASP A 135 4.09 22.39 -7.21
N GLY A 136 3.58 21.42 -6.44
CA GLY A 136 2.24 20.87 -6.61
C GLY A 136 1.87 19.92 -5.48
N GLY A 137 0.84 20.28 -4.70
CA GLY A 137 0.39 19.54 -3.52
C GLY A 137 -0.36 18.23 -3.80
N GLY A 138 0.27 17.29 -4.53
CA GLY A 138 -0.24 15.95 -4.78
C GLY A 138 0.21 14.95 -3.70
N ILE A 139 -0.77 14.28 -3.06
CA ILE A 139 -0.55 13.27 -2.02
C ILE A 139 0.01 11.96 -2.64
N PRO A 140 0.99 11.25 -2.03
CA PRO A 140 1.44 9.96 -2.55
C PRO A 140 0.33 8.90 -2.43
N GLY A 141 -0.17 8.38 -3.56
CA GLY A 141 -1.22 7.34 -3.63
C GLY A 141 -0.83 5.98 -3.01
N ILE A 142 0.39 5.85 -2.51
CA ILE A 142 0.99 4.66 -1.88
C ILE A 142 0.22 4.22 -0.64
N ILE A 143 -0.23 5.17 0.19
CA ILE A 143 -0.97 4.84 1.42
C ILE A 143 -2.38 4.32 1.10
N SER A 144 -3.07 4.89 0.11
CA SER A 144 -4.38 4.40 -0.34
C SER A 144 -4.36 2.91 -0.69
N LYS A 145 -3.36 2.49 -1.49
CA LYS A 145 -3.14 1.08 -1.86
C LYS A 145 -2.91 0.15 -0.66
N ARG A 146 -2.34 0.64 0.45
CA ARG A 146 -2.16 -0.17 1.68
C ARG A 146 -3.50 -0.45 2.37
N CYS A 147 -4.44 0.48 2.29
CA CYS A 147 -5.66 0.48 3.10
C CYS A 147 -6.80 -0.35 2.49
N ASP A 148 -7.00 -0.30 1.17
CA ASP A 148 -8.01 -1.12 0.52
C ASP A 148 -7.64 -2.62 0.56
N LEU A 149 -8.65 -3.46 0.80
CA LEU A 149 -8.48 -4.91 0.90
C LEU A 149 -8.23 -5.56 -0.47
N ASN A 150 -8.88 -5.08 -1.53
CA ASN A 150 -8.72 -5.66 -2.87
C ASN A 150 -7.34 -5.33 -3.44
N ASP A 151 -6.89 -4.08 -3.32
CA ASP A 151 -5.53 -3.67 -3.72
C ASP A 151 -4.45 -4.48 -2.98
N ARG A 152 -4.67 -4.73 -1.70
CA ARG A 152 -3.77 -5.53 -0.85
C ARG A 152 -3.77 -7.00 -1.24
N MET A 153 -4.94 -7.61 -1.41
CA MET A 153 -5.10 -9.00 -1.85
C MET A 153 -4.53 -9.22 -3.26
N LYS A 154 -4.69 -8.23 -4.14
CA LYS A 154 -4.07 -8.19 -5.47
C LYS A 154 -2.54 -8.23 -5.35
N ARG A 155 -1.91 -7.32 -4.60
CA ARG A 155 -0.45 -7.35 -4.36
C ARG A 155 0.02 -8.65 -3.71
N ILE A 156 -0.72 -9.20 -2.74
CA ILE A 156 -0.37 -10.49 -2.13
C ILE A 156 -0.30 -11.57 -3.21
N THR A 157 -1.30 -11.63 -4.09
CA THR A 157 -1.38 -12.63 -5.16
C THR A 157 -0.31 -12.43 -6.25
N GLU A 158 -0.08 -11.18 -6.69
CA GLU A 158 0.93 -10.82 -7.69
C GLU A 158 2.36 -11.20 -7.26
N ASN A 159 2.64 -11.13 -5.96
CA ASN A 159 3.95 -11.47 -5.38
C ASN A 159 3.99 -12.92 -4.81
N GLY A 160 3.10 -13.80 -5.28
CA GLY A 160 3.12 -15.24 -4.97
C GLY A 160 2.57 -15.67 -3.60
N GLY A 161 1.96 -14.74 -2.85
CA GLY A 161 1.27 -15.01 -1.59
C GLY A 161 -0.17 -15.50 -1.80
N THR A 162 -0.83 -15.88 -0.69
CA THR A 162 -2.18 -16.45 -0.68
C THR A 162 -3.08 -15.77 0.35
N PRO A 163 -4.42 -15.99 0.36
CA PRO A 163 -5.30 -15.45 1.40
C PRO A 163 -4.93 -15.86 2.83
N GLN A 164 -4.25 -16.99 3.00
CA GLN A 164 -3.73 -17.43 4.30
C GLN A 164 -2.59 -16.53 4.80
N CYS A 165 -1.89 -15.79 3.92
CA CYS A 165 -0.91 -14.77 4.31
C CYS A 165 -1.60 -13.61 5.03
N GLU A 166 -2.69 -13.06 4.49
CA GLU A 166 -3.46 -11.98 5.14
C GLU A 166 -4.03 -12.46 6.49
N GLU A 167 -4.58 -13.67 6.54
CA GLU A 167 -5.06 -14.27 7.79
C GLU A 167 -3.94 -14.41 8.84
N ALA A 168 -2.72 -14.78 8.42
CA ALA A 168 -1.54 -14.87 9.28
C ALA A 168 -1.05 -13.50 9.76
N VAL A 169 -1.12 -12.45 8.92
CA VAL A 169 -0.81 -11.07 9.34
C VAL A 169 -1.81 -10.61 10.41
N VAL A 170 -3.11 -10.74 10.18
CA VAL A 170 -4.14 -10.35 11.17
C VAL A 170 -3.99 -11.14 12.48
N LYS A 171 -3.70 -12.46 12.42
CA LYS A 171 -3.36 -13.27 13.61
C LYS A 171 -2.15 -12.71 14.37
N SER A 172 -1.12 -12.25 13.65
CA SER A 172 0.09 -11.67 14.23
C SER A 172 -0.19 -10.29 14.87
N LEU A 173 -1.00 -9.44 14.24
CA LEU A 173 -1.45 -8.16 14.80
C LEU A 173 -2.30 -8.35 16.07
N ARG A 174 -3.14 -9.39 16.12
CA ARG A 174 -3.89 -9.78 17.32
C ARG A 174 -2.99 -10.32 18.43
N TRP A 175 -1.90 -11.01 18.09
CA TRP A 175 -0.90 -11.41 19.06
C TRP A 175 -0.14 -10.20 19.61
N LEU A 176 0.35 -9.29 18.76
CA LEU A 176 1.00 -8.04 19.18
C LEU A 176 0.13 -7.22 20.13
N LYS A 177 -1.19 -7.13 19.86
CA LYS A 177 -2.15 -6.43 20.72
C LYS A 177 -2.21 -7.02 22.14
N LYS A 178 -2.04 -8.35 22.28
CA LYS A 178 -1.98 -9.04 23.57
C LYS A 178 -0.63 -8.86 24.29
N GLN A 179 0.43 -8.51 23.58
CA GLN A 179 1.76 -8.25 24.16
C GLN A 179 2.01 -6.78 24.54
N GLN A 180 1.06 -5.88 24.28
CA GLN A 180 1.22 -4.46 24.61
C GLN A 180 1.23 -4.26 26.14
N ASN A 181 2.24 -3.55 26.65
CA ASN A 181 2.32 -3.17 28.05
C ASN A 181 1.21 -2.16 28.41
N LYS A 182 0.90 -2.03 29.70
CA LYS A 182 -0.09 -1.05 30.21
C LYS A 182 0.24 0.41 29.86
N ASP A 183 1.52 0.73 29.66
CA ASP A 183 2.02 2.04 29.26
C ASP A 183 1.97 2.30 27.74
N GLY A 184 1.43 1.36 26.95
CA GLY A 184 1.35 1.43 25.49
C GLY A 184 2.58 0.90 24.74
N SER A 185 3.67 0.59 25.44
CA SER A 185 4.92 0.12 24.81
C SER A 185 4.94 -1.38 24.52
N TRP A 186 5.88 -1.81 23.69
CA TRP A 186 6.30 -3.22 23.56
C TRP A 186 7.72 -3.43 24.07
N GLY A 187 8.06 -4.68 24.40
CA GLY A 187 9.35 -5.05 24.98
C GLY A 187 9.47 -4.75 26.48
N GLY A 188 10.65 -5.00 27.06
CA GLY A 188 10.89 -4.84 28.49
C GLY A 188 12.28 -5.29 28.94
N ALA A 189 12.35 -5.81 30.17
CA ALA A 189 13.57 -6.35 30.75
C ALA A 189 14.12 -7.56 29.95
N PRO A 190 15.44 -7.82 29.95
CA PRO A 190 16.47 -7.11 30.72
C PRO A 190 17.05 -5.86 30.03
N HIS A 191 16.85 -5.66 28.72
CA HIS A 191 17.56 -4.62 27.97
C HIS A 191 16.80 -3.29 27.81
N ASN A 192 15.47 -3.30 27.92
CA ASN A 192 14.60 -2.12 27.93
C ASN A 192 14.65 -1.21 26.67
N TYR A 193 14.92 -1.79 25.49
CA TYR A 193 14.78 -1.14 24.17
C TYR A 193 13.30 -0.94 23.76
N LYS A 194 12.50 -0.38 24.66
CA LYS A 194 11.05 -0.23 24.47
C LYS A 194 10.71 0.70 23.30
N CYS A 195 11.58 1.63 22.91
CA CYS A 195 11.31 2.56 21.82
C CYS A 195 11.37 1.85 20.47
N ALA A 196 12.45 1.13 20.14
CA ALA A 196 12.54 0.31 18.94
C ALA A 196 11.46 -0.79 18.92
N MET A 197 11.23 -1.48 20.03
CA MET A 197 10.21 -2.55 20.07
C MET A 197 8.80 -2.00 19.83
N THR A 198 8.48 -0.83 20.36
CA THR A 198 7.22 -0.11 20.04
C THR A 198 7.20 0.36 18.60
N GLY A 199 8.33 0.85 18.06
CA GLY A 199 8.46 1.24 16.66
C GLY A 199 8.19 0.08 15.69
N MET A 200 8.78 -1.09 15.93
CA MET A 200 8.54 -2.31 15.13
C MET A 200 7.08 -2.75 15.19
N ALA A 201 6.46 -2.73 16.36
CA ALA A 201 5.05 -3.06 16.51
C ALA A 201 4.16 -2.07 15.74
N LEU A 202 4.41 -0.76 15.86
CA LEU A 202 3.70 0.29 15.13
C LEU A 202 3.88 0.15 13.61
N LEU A 203 5.10 -0.07 13.12
CA LEU A 203 5.35 -0.29 11.68
C LEU A 203 4.59 -1.52 11.17
N SER A 204 4.46 -2.58 11.97
CA SER A 204 3.64 -3.75 11.61
C SER A 204 2.16 -3.41 11.46
N TYR A 205 1.61 -2.58 12.36
CA TYR A 205 0.25 -2.06 12.25
C TYR A 205 0.08 -1.13 11.04
N LEU A 206 0.94 -0.12 10.88
CA LEU A 206 0.86 0.89 9.83
C LEU A 206 1.09 0.31 8.42
N ALA A 207 1.91 -0.74 8.28
CA ALA A 207 2.05 -1.50 7.03
C ALA A 207 0.74 -2.18 6.59
N HIS A 208 -0.06 -2.65 7.55
CA HIS A 208 -1.41 -3.20 7.34
C HIS A 208 -2.50 -2.09 7.24
N CYS A 209 -2.09 -0.81 7.26
CA CYS A 209 -2.98 0.35 7.40
C CYS A 209 -3.85 0.32 8.68
N GLU A 210 -3.34 -0.24 9.76
CA GLU A 210 -3.96 -0.09 11.08
C GLU A 210 -3.53 1.23 11.73
N THR A 211 -4.49 2.13 11.95
CA THR A 211 -4.27 3.51 12.40
C THR A 211 -5.04 3.79 13.70
N PRO A 212 -4.86 4.96 14.36
CA PRO A 212 -5.71 5.37 15.48
C PRO A 212 -7.23 5.39 15.20
N LEU A 213 -7.66 5.35 13.94
CA LEU A 213 -9.08 5.22 13.56
C LEU A 213 -9.58 3.76 13.48
N SER A 214 -8.70 2.77 13.33
CA SER A 214 -9.06 1.36 13.17
C SER A 214 -9.93 0.80 14.28
N GLU A 215 -10.99 0.09 13.93
CA GLU A 215 -11.95 -0.49 14.88
C GLU A 215 -11.27 -1.40 15.90
N GLU A 216 -10.60 -2.47 15.42
CA GLU A 216 -9.96 -3.45 16.31
C GLU A 216 -8.66 -2.92 16.94
N PHE A 217 -7.79 -2.27 16.18
CA PHE A 217 -6.41 -1.99 16.61
C PHE A 217 -6.12 -0.55 17.00
N GLY A 218 -7.02 0.41 16.74
CA GLY A 218 -6.67 1.82 16.84
C GLY A 218 -6.38 2.34 18.25
N GLU A 219 -6.96 1.75 19.30
CA GLU A 219 -6.55 2.07 20.68
C GLU A 219 -5.11 1.59 20.97
N THR A 220 -4.74 0.40 20.46
CA THR A 220 -3.40 -0.17 20.58
C THR A 220 -2.38 0.68 19.82
N VAL A 221 -2.70 1.10 18.60
CA VAL A 221 -1.85 1.99 17.79
C VAL A 221 -1.69 3.36 18.46
N LEU A 222 -2.79 3.99 18.89
CA LEU A 222 -2.77 5.28 19.59
C LEU A 222 -1.86 5.23 20.83
N LYS A 223 -2.01 4.22 21.68
CA LYS A 223 -1.18 4.03 22.87
C LYS A 223 0.31 3.88 22.55
N GLY A 224 0.65 3.15 21.48
CA GLY A 224 2.03 3.01 21.02
C GLY A 224 2.62 4.34 20.54
N ILE A 225 1.88 5.11 19.73
CA ILE A 225 2.31 6.44 19.27
C ILE A 225 2.47 7.38 20.47
N SER A 226 1.48 7.44 21.36
CA SER A 226 1.51 8.27 22.56
C SER A 226 2.71 7.97 23.44
N PHE A 227 3.06 6.68 23.65
CA PHE A 227 4.25 6.30 24.39
C PHE A 227 5.54 6.89 23.78
N LEU A 228 5.73 6.76 22.47
CA LEU A 228 6.92 7.30 21.80
C LEU A 228 6.96 8.84 21.81
N VAL A 229 5.82 9.50 21.61
CA VAL A 229 5.69 10.96 21.73
C VAL A 229 6.06 11.44 23.13
N ASP A 230 5.57 10.75 24.16
CA ASP A 230 5.91 11.02 25.57
C ASP A 230 7.42 10.89 25.84
N GLN A 231 8.07 9.86 25.30
CA GLN A 231 9.53 9.72 25.43
C GLN A 231 10.27 10.84 24.70
N GLY A 232 9.85 11.19 23.49
CA GLY A 232 10.46 12.27 22.69
C GLY A 232 10.22 13.67 23.25
N MET A 233 9.17 13.87 24.04
CA MET A 233 8.98 15.10 24.82
C MET A 233 9.94 15.18 26.01
N LYS A 234 10.16 14.07 26.72
CA LYS A 234 10.99 13.99 27.93
C LYS A 234 12.50 13.97 27.65
N ASN A 235 12.93 13.31 26.57
CA ASN A 235 14.33 13.00 26.29
C ASN A 235 14.83 13.61 24.95
N PRO A 236 16.14 13.81 24.76
CA PRO A 236 16.71 14.27 23.48
C PRO A 236 16.78 13.18 22.41
N VAL A 237 16.57 11.91 22.79
CA VAL A 237 16.51 10.72 21.93
C VAL A 237 15.31 9.87 22.33
N LEU A 238 14.75 9.12 21.38
CA LEU A 238 13.69 8.14 21.61
C LEU A 238 14.32 6.85 22.17
N SER A 239 14.70 6.87 23.45
CA SER A 239 15.22 5.69 24.15
C SER A 239 15.01 5.80 25.65
N LEU A 240 14.76 4.66 26.32
CA LEU A 240 14.77 4.55 27.79
C LEU A 240 16.15 4.18 28.33
N VAL A 241 17.12 3.93 27.45
CA VAL A 241 18.49 3.51 27.77
C VAL A 241 19.52 4.33 26.96
N PRO A 242 19.45 5.68 26.97
CA PRO A 242 20.24 6.55 26.10
C PRO A 242 21.76 6.43 26.28
N GLN A 243 22.22 5.84 27.38
CA GLN A 243 23.61 5.55 27.69
C GLN A 243 24.17 4.28 27.00
N ARG A 244 23.32 3.46 26.37
CA ARG A 244 23.73 2.24 25.67
C ARG A 244 24.26 2.53 24.27
N ASN A 245 25.12 1.66 23.74
CA ASN A 245 25.67 1.82 22.39
C ASN A 245 24.59 1.69 21.30
N GLU A 246 23.55 0.91 21.58
CA GLU A 246 22.46 0.57 20.69
C GLU A 246 21.37 1.65 20.59
N VAL A 247 21.52 2.78 21.29
CA VAL A 247 20.59 3.93 21.23
C VAL A 247 20.37 4.46 19.80
N SER A 248 21.34 4.25 18.89
CA SER A 248 21.20 4.62 17.48
C SER A 248 20.20 3.73 16.71
N TYR A 249 19.94 2.51 17.16
CA TYR A 249 18.81 1.69 16.67
C TYR A 249 17.51 2.07 17.38
N ASP A 250 17.55 2.18 18.72
CA ASP A 250 16.37 2.47 19.56
C ASP A 250 15.68 3.78 19.10
N HIS A 251 16.49 4.80 18.79
CA HIS A 251 16.03 6.07 18.24
C HIS A 251 15.58 6.00 16.78
N ALA A 252 16.37 5.40 15.88
CA ALA A 252 16.06 5.39 14.45
C ALA A 252 14.78 4.61 14.13
N VAL A 253 14.61 3.42 14.72
CA VAL A 253 13.40 2.58 14.54
C VAL A 253 12.15 3.29 15.06
N ALA A 254 12.24 3.92 16.25
CA ALA A 254 11.14 4.71 16.81
C ALA A 254 10.83 5.96 15.98
N THR A 255 11.86 6.61 15.42
CA THR A 255 11.70 7.78 14.54
C THR A 255 11.00 7.40 13.25
N TYR A 256 11.37 6.28 12.62
CA TYR A 256 10.69 5.75 11.43
C TYR A 256 9.19 5.52 11.70
N ALA A 257 8.86 4.81 12.79
CA ALA A 257 7.47 4.57 13.17
C ALA A 257 6.67 5.86 13.41
N LEU A 258 7.27 6.86 14.05
CA LEU A 258 6.62 8.17 14.26
C LEU A 258 6.47 8.98 12.95
N CYS A 259 7.39 8.86 12.01
CA CYS A 259 7.28 9.49 10.68
C CYS A 259 6.12 8.89 9.86
N GLU A 260 5.99 7.55 9.82
CA GLU A 260 4.82 6.92 9.20
C GLU A 260 3.53 7.31 9.95
N ALA A 261 3.51 7.25 11.28
CA ALA A 261 2.34 7.63 12.07
C ALA A 261 1.87 9.07 11.82
N TYR A 262 2.79 10.04 11.77
CA TYR A 262 2.48 11.43 11.41
C TYR A 262 1.92 11.54 9.98
N THR A 263 2.51 10.80 9.03
CA THR A 263 2.03 10.77 7.63
C THR A 263 0.59 10.26 7.56
N PHE A 264 0.28 9.14 8.21
CA PHE A 264 -1.08 8.61 8.30
C PHE A 264 -2.05 9.58 8.98
N CYS A 265 -1.64 10.20 10.10
CA CYS A 265 -2.50 11.17 10.78
C CYS A 265 -2.85 12.37 9.90
N LYS A 266 -1.86 12.90 9.17
CA LYS A 266 -2.02 14.03 8.25
C LYS A 266 -2.85 13.69 7.01
N GLN A 267 -2.71 12.49 6.46
CA GLN A 267 -3.42 12.10 5.23
C GLN A 267 -4.86 11.64 5.48
N MET A 268 -5.17 11.11 6.66
CA MET A 268 -6.52 10.62 7.02
C MET A 268 -7.30 11.58 7.93
N ASP A 269 -6.83 12.83 8.05
CA ASP A 269 -7.41 13.87 8.93
C ASP A 269 -7.68 13.38 10.37
N ILE A 270 -6.75 12.56 10.88
CA ILE A 270 -6.83 12.04 12.25
C ILE A 270 -6.52 13.21 13.20
N PRO A 271 -7.34 13.47 14.25
CA PRO A 271 -7.06 14.46 15.27
C PRO A 271 -5.61 14.46 15.70
N SER A 272 -4.99 15.64 15.62
CA SER A 272 -3.55 15.81 15.87
C SER A 272 -3.19 15.25 17.25
N ILE A 273 -2.41 14.16 17.25
CA ILE A 273 -1.88 13.58 18.49
C ILE A 273 -0.94 14.63 19.08
N SER A 274 -1.27 15.13 20.27
CA SER A 274 -0.58 16.27 20.89
C SER A 274 0.94 16.09 20.91
N ASN A 275 1.67 17.09 20.43
CA ASN A 275 3.13 17.10 20.24
C ASN A 275 3.73 16.13 19.21
N LEU A 276 2.95 15.33 18.46
CA LEU A 276 3.49 14.35 17.49
C LEU A 276 4.44 15.00 16.47
N GLU A 277 3.99 16.04 15.78
CA GLU A 277 4.81 16.76 14.77
C GLU A 277 6.11 17.31 15.37
N LYS A 278 6.01 17.93 16.55
CA LYS A 278 7.16 18.50 17.29
C LYS A 278 8.18 17.43 17.67
N VAL A 279 7.72 16.27 18.11
CA VAL A 279 8.60 15.13 18.46
C VAL A 279 9.22 14.53 17.20
N VAL A 280 8.46 14.38 16.12
CA VAL A 280 8.93 13.88 14.82
C VAL A 280 10.05 14.78 14.28
N ILE A 281 9.84 16.09 14.21
CA ILE A 281 10.86 17.05 13.75
C ILE A 281 12.12 16.94 14.62
N LYS A 282 11.97 16.97 15.95
CA LYS A 282 13.09 16.83 16.90
C LYS A 282 13.84 15.50 16.74
N ALA A 283 13.14 14.42 16.44
CA ALA A 283 13.73 13.09 16.26
C ALA A 283 14.49 12.98 14.94
N VAL A 284 13.96 13.54 13.85
CA VAL A 284 14.62 13.65 12.55
C VAL A 284 15.85 14.58 12.64
N ASP A 285 15.73 15.73 13.30
CA ASP A 285 16.85 16.65 13.57
C ASP A 285 18.02 15.92 14.24
N LYS A 286 17.73 15.06 15.22
CA LYS A 286 18.73 14.27 15.94
C LYS A 286 19.44 13.24 15.04
N ILE A 287 18.76 12.70 14.03
CA ILE A 287 19.37 11.83 13.01
C ILE A 287 20.27 12.66 12.09
N VAL A 288 19.78 13.78 11.55
CA VAL A 288 20.55 14.62 10.61
C VAL A 288 21.79 15.21 11.27
N ASP A 289 21.69 15.70 12.52
CA ASP A 289 22.80 16.24 13.31
C ASP A 289 23.94 15.24 13.55
N ASN A 290 23.67 13.93 13.49
CA ASN A 290 24.62 12.89 13.91
C ASN A 290 25.00 11.92 12.79
N GLN A 291 24.84 12.35 11.54
CA GLN A 291 25.51 11.73 10.41
C GLN A 291 27.02 12.01 10.45
N ASN A 292 27.84 10.99 10.20
CA ASN A 292 29.29 11.15 10.13
C ASN A 292 29.74 11.74 8.78
N THR A 293 30.98 12.23 8.72
CA THR A 293 31.56 12.84 7.51
C THR A 293 31.75 11.84 6.35
N ASP A 294 31.78 10.54 6.64
CA ASP A 294 31.80 9.46 5.64
C ASP A 294 30.44 9.18 4.98
N GLY A 295 29.36 9.69 5.60
CA GLY A 295 27.96 9.59 5.17
C GLY A 295 27.10 8.60 5.97
N GLY A 296 27.67 7.79 6.86
CA GLY A 296 26.90 6.82 7.64
C GLY A 296 26.60 7.29 9.06
N TRP A 297 26.04 6.38 9.87
CA TRP A 297 25.81 6.58 11.31
C TRP A 297 26.55 5.53 12.13
N ALA A 298 27.08 5.95 13.27
CA ALA A 298 27.77 5.08 14.21
C ALA A 298 26.87 4.64 15.37
N TYR A 299 27.30 3.60 16.08
CA TYR A 299 26.80 3.29 17.42
C TYR A 299 26.87 4.54 18.33
N ASN A 300 25.91 4.63 19.25
CA ASN A 300 25.64 5.77 20.14
C ASN A 300 25.58 7.18 19.50
N TYR A 301 25.40 7.26 18.18
CA TYR A 301 25.48 8.53 17.43
C TYR A 301 26.83 9.25 17.62
N ASN A 302 27.92 8.48 17.75
CA ASN A 302 29.26 9.05 17.80
C ASN A 302 29.61 9.75 16.47
N THR A 303 30.01 11.02 16.54
CA THR A 303 30.47 11.83 15.41
C THR A 303 31.96 12.20 15.50
N LYS A 304 32.70 11.64 16.47
CA LYS A 304 34.15 11.87 16.60
C LYS A 304 34.90 11.18 15.46
N ALA A 305 36.03 11.76 15.06
CA ALA A 305 36.93 11.13 14.09
C ALA A 305 37.30 9.70 14.54
N GLY A 306 37.19 8.74 13.62
CA GLY A 306 37.41 7.32 13.90
C GLY A 306 36.22 6.57 14.53
N ALA A 307 35.03 7.19 14.60
CA ALA A 307 33.81 6.51 15.03
C ALA A 307 33.54 5.21 14.25
N HIS A 308 32.89 4.26 14.91
CA HIS A 308 32.47 2.99 14.32
C HIS A 308 31.16 3.18 13.53
N THR A 309 31.25 3.88 12.40
CA THR A 309 30.16 4.00 11.42
C THR A 309 29.78 2.61 10.92
N ASP A 310 28.48 2.29 10.91
CA ASP A 310 27.99 0.93 10.65
C ASP A 310 26.84 0.94 9.62
N LEU A 311 26.87 0.03 8.64
CA LEU A 311 25.87 -0.08 7.59
C LEU A 311 24.47 -0.45 8.12
N SER A 312 24.39 -1.31 9.14
CA SER A 312 23.10 -1.69 9.73
C SER A 312 22.50 -0.59 10.60
N VAL A 313 23.31 0.20 11.31
CA VAL A 313 22.85 1.46 11.92
C VAL A 313 22.41 2.45 10.83
N THR A 314 23.20 2.59 9.77
CA THR A 314 22.93 3.50 8.65
C THR A 314 21.60 3.20 7.97
N GLY A 315 21.30 1.93 7.69
CA GLY A 315 20.05 1.52 7.03
C GLY A 315 18.78 1.87 7.82
N TRP A 316 18.80 1.82 9.15
CA TRP A 316 17.67 2.28 9.97
C TRP A 316 17.50 3.80 9.94
N ASN A 317 18.61 4.54 9.92
CA ASN A 317 18.57 6.00 9.82
C ASN A 317 18.13 6.45 8.41
N VAL A 318 18.52 5.73 7.34
CA VAL A 318 18.02 5.93 5.97
C VAL A 318 16.51 5.70 5.89
N GLN A 319 15.99 4.60 6.44
CA GLN A 319 14.53 4.33 6.48
C GLN A 319 13.76 5.45 7.20
N ALA A 320 14.23 5.87 8.38
CA ALA A 320 13.62 6.96 9.14
C ALA A 320 13.62 8.29 8.37
N LEU A 321 14.73 8.62 7.71
CA LEU A 321 14.85 9.81 6.86
C LEU A 321 13.97 9.74 5.61
N LYS A 322 13.84 8.56 4.98
CA LYS A 322 12.98 8.39 3.79
C LYS A 322 11.49 8.51 4.15
N ALA A 323 11.08 7.94 5.29
CA ALA A 323 9.74 8.15 5.83
C ALA A 323 9.49 9.62 6.20
N ALA A 324 10.51 10.33 6.71
CA ALA A 324 10.42 11.76 6.97
C ALA A 324 10.24 12.59 5.68
N GLU A 325 10.97 12.27 4.61
CA GLU A 325 10.78 12.88 3.28
C GLU A 325 9.35 12.66 2.78
N HIS A 326 8.84 11.43 2.83
CA HIS A 326 7.49 11.06 2.37
C HIS A 326 6.38 11.72 3.18
N GLY A 327 6.56 11.89 4.49
CA GLY A 327 5.64 12.64 5.35
C GLY A 327 5.63 14.16 5.13
N GLY A 328 6.52 14.66 4.27
CA GLY A 328 6.73 16.09 4.06
C GLY A 328 7.34 16.79 5.29
N ILE A 329 7.96 16.03 6.20
CA ILE A 329 8.56 16.56 7.42
C ILE A 329 9.77 17.42 7.04
N ARG A 330 9.81 18.63 7.58
CA ARG A 330 10.93 19.56 7.42
C ARG A 330 11.75 19.55 8.72
N PRO A 331 12.98 19.01 8.73
CA PRO A 331 13.86 19.17 9.89
C PRO A 331 14.16 20.66 10.09
N SER A 332 14.40 21.05 11.34
CA SER A 332 14.95 22.36 11.69
C SER A 332 16.45 22.44 11.36
N LYS A 333 17.10 21.30 11.14
CA LYS A 333 18.55 21.18 10.99
C LYS A 333 18.92 20.41 9.73
N GLY A 334 19.58 21.09 8.80
CA GLY A 334 20.04 20.52 7.54
C GLY A 334 18.89 20.09 6.61
N GLU A 335 19.20 19.20 5.67
CA GLU A 335 18.23 18.72 4.67
C GLU A 335 18.25 17.19 4.59
N ILE A 336 17.06 16.57 4.59
CA ILE A 336 16.89 15.12 4.46
C ILE A 336 17.56 14.60 3.18
N ARG A 337 17.31 15.24 2.03
CA ARG A 337 17.89 14.84 0.72
C ARG A 337 19.41 14.86 0.72
N THR A 338 20.02 15.85 1.37
CA THR A 338 21.48 15.95 1.47
C THR A 338 22.06 14.90 2.43
N ALA A 339 21.34 14.52 3.49
CA ALA A 339 21.71 13.38 4.33
C ALA A 339 21.59 12.04 3.58
N LEU A 340 20.48 11.79 2.88
CA LEU A 340 20.26 10.57 2.08
C LEU A 340 21.32 10.40 0.98
N ARG A 341 21.67 11.48 0.26
CA ARG A 341 22.75 11.46 -0.76
C ARG A 341 24.10 11.02 -0.20
N LYS A 342 24.45 11.49 1.01
CA LYS A 342 25.67 11.06 1.72
C LYS A 342 25.58 9.61 2.18
N ALA A 343 24.41 9.18 2.65
CA ALA A 343 24.16 7.80 3.06
C ALA A 343 24.31 6.81 1.89
N ALA A 344 23.79 7.14 0.70
CA ALA A 344 24.01 6.36 -0.52
C ALA A 344 25.51 6.18 -0.81
N ALA A 345 26.29 7.26 -0.73
CA ALA A 345 27.73 7.23 -0.93
C ALA A 345 28.48 6.39 0.13
N TYR A 346 27.94 6.28 1.35
CA TYR A 346 28.47 5.36 2.37
C TYR A 346 28.11 3.89 2.04
N CYS A 347 26.84 3.61 1.70
CA CYS A 347 26.36 2.28 1.34
C CYS A 347 27.10 1.71 0.12
N GLN A 348 27.37 2.52 -0.90
CA GLN A 348 28.20 2.14 -2.06
C GLN A 348 29.59 1.64 -1.65
N LYS A 349 30.25 2.30 -0.69
CA LYS A 349 31.59 1.90 -0.20
C LYS A 349 31.58 0.63 0.67
N CYS A 350 30.40 0.22 1.15
CA CYS A 350 30.20 -1.02 1.91
C CYS A 350 29.88 -2.22 0.99
N GLY A 351 29.53 -1.99 -0.27
CA GLY A 351 29.32 -3.04 -1.27
C GLY A 351 30.63 -3.70 -1.71
N LYS A 352 30.57 -4.99 -2.03
CA LYS A 352 31.69 -5.80 -2.52
C LYS A 352 31.45 -6.25 -3.98
N PRO A 353 32.50 -6.65 -4.73
CA PRO A 353 32.35 -7.10 -6.12
C PRO A 353 31.49 -8.35 -6.32
N ASP A 354 31.36 -9.19 -5.29
CA ASP A 354 30.58 -10.43 -5.24
C ASP A 354 29.09 -10.22 -4.90
N GLY A 355 28.64 -8.98 -4.69
CA GLY A 355 27.27 -8.62 -4.30
C GLY A 355 27.02 -8.63 -2.80
N LEU A 356 28.00 -9.03 -1.98
CA LEU A 356 27.88 -8.93 -0.53
C LEU A 356 28.11 -7.49 -0.04
N PHE A 357 27.69 -7.22 1.20
CA PHE A 357 27.92 -5.95 1.88
C PHE A 357 28.71 -6.15 3.19
N THR A 358 29.32 -5.08 3.69
CA THR A 358 30.14 -5.07 4.92
C THR A 358 29.56 -4.14 5.97
N TYR A 359 29.86 -4.40 7.25
CA TYR A 359 29.43 -3.50 8.35
C TYR A 359 30.08 -2.11 8.22
N MET A 360 31.32 -2.04 7.76
CA MET A 360 32.07 -0.78 7.60
C MET A 360 32.57 -0.60 6.16
N GLN A 361 32.76 0.65 5.75
CA GLN A 361 33.28 1.00 4.42
C GLN A 361 34.66 0.39 4.13
N LYS A 362 34.94 0.15 2.84
CA LYS A 362 36.22 -0.33 2.31
C LYS A 362 37.41 0.48 2.84
N GLY A 363 38.47 -0.21 3.27
CA GLY A 363 39.70 0.40 3.82
C GLY A 363 39.92 0.14 5.32
N ARG A 364 39.00 -0.59 5.98
CA ARG A 364 39.14 -1.07 7.35
C ARG A 364 39.40 -2.59 7.35
N GLU A 365 40.31 -3.06 8.21
CA GLU A 365 40.80 -4.45 8.24
C GLU A 365 39.73 -5.48 8.66
N ASP A 366 38.67 -5.01 9.34
CA ASP A 366 37.53 -5.77 9.86
C ASP A 366 36.31 -5.82 8.91
N ALA A 367 36.42 -5.26 7.70
CA ALA A 367 35.35 -5.19 6.69
C ALA A 367 35.10 -6.54 5.96
N ALA A 368 34.79 -7.59 6.74
CA ALA A 368 34.35 -8.90 6.27
C ALA A 368 32.95 -8.83 5.64
N ALA A 369 32.77 -9.53 4.52
CA ALA A 369 31.52 -9.60 3.79
C ALA A 369 30.45 -10.39 4.57
N ARG A 370 29.19 -9.93 4.56
CA ARG A 370 28.08 -10.48 5.33
C ARG A 370 26.81 -10.63 4.48
N PRO A 371 26.30 -11.87 4.29
CA PRO A 371 24.98 -12.12 3.72
C PRO A 371 23.85 -11.35 4.43
N SER A 372 23.96 -11.17 5.75
CA SER A 372 23.00 -10.43 6.58
C SER A 372 22.95 -8.92 6.34
N LEU A 373 23.80 -8.37 5.48
CA LEU A 373 23.80 -6.94 5.17
C LEU A 373 23.35 -6.63 3.73
N VAL A 374 23.10 -7.66 2.91
CA VAL A 374 22.74 -7.46 1.51
C VAL A 374 21.40 -6.74 1.37
N GLY A 375 20.35 -7.22 2.05
CA GLY A 375 19.05 -6.54 2.09
C GLY A 375 19.16 -5.10 2.59
N VAL A 376 19.93 -4.85 3.66
CA VAL A 376 20.15 -3.48 4.18
C VAL A 376 20.82 -2.58 3.14
N GLY A 377 21.90 -3.06 2.51
CA GLY A 377 22.65 -2.30 1.53
C GLY A 377 21.83 -1.98 0.27
N VAL A 378 21.16 -3.00 -0.29
CA VAL A 378 20.30 -2.86 -1.47
C VAL A 378 19.12 -1.92 -1.19
N LEU A 379 18.38 -2.15 -0.11
CA LEU A 379 17.23 -1.31 0.28
C LEU A 379 17.65 0.13 0.55
N SER A 380 18.77 0.35 1.24
CA SER A 380 19.27 1.70 1.52
C SER A 380 19.64 2.44 0.23
N LEU A 381 20.23 1.76 -0.75
CA LEU A 381 20.53 2.34 -2.06
C LEU A 381 19.24 2.65 -2.83
N GLN A 382 18.26 1.74 -2.87
CA GLN A 382 16.95 1.97 -3.48
C GLN A 382 16.23 3.18 -2.86
N MET A 383 16.11 3.23 -1.53
CA MET A 383 15.47 4.34 -0.81
C MET A 383 16.14 5.70 -1.03
N CYS A 384 17.45 5.72 -1.29
CA CYS A 384 18.17 6.96 -1.62
C CYS A 384 18.09 7.37 -3.10
N GLY A 385 17.39 6.61 -3.96
CA GLY A 385 17.32 6.87 -5.41
C GLY A 385 18.46 6.24 -6.22
N ASN A 386 19.27 5.37 -5.60
CA ASN A 386 20.44 4.70 -6.18
C ASN A 386 20.18 3.21 -6.46
N GLY A 387 18.92 2.80 -6.73
CA GLY A 387 18.58 1.40 -7.02
C GLY A 387 19.27 0.83 -8.27
N SER A 388 19.60 1.69 -9.24
CA SER A 388 20.38 1.35 -10.44
C SER A 388 21.90 1.38 -10.22
N ASP A 389 22.38 1.46 -8.97
CA ASP A 389 23.80 1.34 -8.65
C ASP A 389 24.32 -0.08 -8.87
N SER A 390 25.61 -0.21 -9.20
CA SER A 390 26.25 -1.52 -9.39
C SER A 390 26.25 -2.40 -8.14
N ALA A 391 26.34 -1.83 -6.93
CA ALA A 391 26.28 -2.55 -5.67
C ALA A 391 24.84 -3.02 -5.37
N ALA A 392 23.83 -2.19 -5.68
CA ALA A 392 22.42 -2.56 -5.53
C ALA A 392 22.05 -3.74 -6.45
N ARG A 393 22.36 -3.65 -7.75
CA ARG A 393 22.11 -4.74 -8.70
C ARG A 393 22.84 -6.04 -8.34
N LYS A 394 24.13 -5.96 -7.97
CA LYS A 394 24.89 -7.15 -7.56
C LYS A 394 24.37 -7.78 -6.26
N GLY A 395 23.88 -6.96 -5.33
CA GLY A 395 23.23 -7.45 -4.12
C GLY A 395 21.91 -8.16 -4.42
N LEU A 396 21.09 -7.60 -5.32
CA LEU A 396 19.85 -8.25 -5.78
C LEU A 396 20.14 -9.58 -6.51
N ASP A 397 21.09 -9.59 -7.44
CA ASP A 397 21.60 -10.80 -8.10
C ASP A 397 22.08 -11.84 -7.09
N TRP A 398 22.79 -11.41 -6.04
CA TRP A 398 23.27 -12.29 -4.99
C TRP A 398 22.11 -12.89 -4.20
N MET A 399 21.10 -12.09 -3.82
CA MET A 399 19.91 -12.60 -3.13
C MET A 399 19.18 -13.63 -4.00
N LEU A 400 18.85 -13.30 -5.25
CA LEU A 400 18.13 -14.19 -6.18
C LEU A 400 18.84 -15.54 -6.40
N LYS A 401 20.17 -15.57 -6.36
CA LYS A 401 20.98 -16.78 -6.51
C LYS A 401 21.09 -17.62 -5.22
N ASN A 402 20.78 -17.07 -4.05
CA ASN A 402 21.06 -17.68 -2.74
C ASN A 402 19.86 -17.81 -1.79
N THR A 403 18.73 -17.12 -2.03
CA THR A 403 17.52 -17.15 -1.16
C THR A 403 16.38 -18.00 -1.73
N ASN A 404 16.61 -18.64 -2.88
CA ASN A 404 15.69 -19.56 -3.57
C ASN A 404 15.58 -20.96 -2.91
N GLN A 405 15.99 -21.11 -1.64
CA GLN A 405 15.80 -22.31 -0.82
C GLN A 405 14.70 -22.06 0.23
N PRO A 406 13.79 -23.03 0.48
CA PRO A 406 12.68 -22.83 1.41
C PRO A 406 13.17 -22.55 2.84
N PHE A 407 12.69 -21.45 3.44
CA PHE A 407 13.15 -21.00 4.75
C PHE A 407 12.76 -21.98 5.87
N ASN A 408 13.76 -22.60 6.50
CA ASN A 408 13.56 -23.64 7.50
C ASN A 408 13.73 -23.14 8.95
N TRP A 409 12.63 -22.63 9.51
CA TRP A 409 12.51 -22.23 10.93
C TRP A 409 12.94 -23.31 11.95
N LYS A 410 12.91 -24.60 11.61
CA LYS A 410 13.20 -25.72 12.54
C LYS A 410 14.67 -26.13 12.56
N ALA A 411 15.51 -25.62 11.65
CA ALA A 411 16.89 -26.09 11.50
C ALA A 411 17.89 -25.54 12.54
N ASN A 412 17.43 -24.77 13.55
CA ASN A 412 18.28 -23.91 14.40
C ASN A 412 19.22 -22.97 13.60
N ASN A 413 18.93 -22.77 12.32
CA ASN A 413 19.78 -22.03 11.40
C ASN A 413 19.47 -20.54 11.51
N THR A 414 20.10 -19.88 12.48
CA THR A 414 20.03 -18.42 12.70
C THR A 414 20.66 -17.58 11.57
N SER A 415 21.09 -18.20 10.46
CA SER A 415 21.70 -17.50 9.33
C SER A 415 20.71 -16.65 8.52
N SER A 416 19.41 -16.96 8.55
CA SER A 416 18.35 -16.04 8.14
C SER A 416 18.14 -14.97 9.21
N ASN A 417 19.11 -14.08 9.25
CA ASN A 417 18.99 -12.77 9.86
C ASN A 417 17.77 -12.07 9.25
N LEU A 418 17.09 -11.24 10.06
CA LEU A 418 15.89 -10.47 9.71
C LEU A 418 16.02 -9.67 8.38
N TYR A 419 17.26 -9.44 7.95
CA TYR A 419 17.67 -8.75 6.73
C TYR A 419 17.67 -9.60 5.44
N GLN A 420 17.27 -10.88 5.47
CA GLN A 420 17.09 -11.71 4.26
C GLN A 420 15.67 -11.63 3.66
N THR A 421 14.74 -10.95 4.34
CA THR A 421 13.31 -10.87 3.97
C THR A 421 12.81 -9.43 3.97
N VAL A 422 13.55 -8.55 3.28
CA VAL A 422 13.14 -7.17 2.95
C VAL A 422 13.33 -6.95 1.46
#